data_AF-A0A1H1PT39-F1
#
_entry.id   AF-A0A1H1PT39-F1
#
_cell.length_a   1.000
_cell.length_b   1.000
_cell.length_c   1.000
_cell.angle_alpha   90.00
_cell.angle_beta   90.00
_cell.angle_gamma   90.00
#
_symmetry.space_group_name_H-M   'P 1'
#
loop_
_entity.id
_entity.type
_entity.pdbx_description
1 polymer ?
#
loop_
_entity_poly.entity_id
_entity_poly.type
_entity_poly.pdbx_seq_one_letter_code
_entity_poly.pdbx_strand_id
1 'polypeptide(L)'
;MNSKKYYEKKNENFINYWNDKRKNKHKYSFFQACIFIIPFSIFLGILNYGLKNLISLKFILLFSISFFIYYLFTYFIDFRIHEKRYQKLKKEKQHFDH
;
A
#
# COMPACT_ATOMS: atom_id res chain seq x y z
N MET A 1 13.98 -5.79 -25.47
CA MET A 1 13.89 -6.79 -24.37
C MET A 1 12.63 -7.63 -24.60
N ASN A 2 12.72 -8.97 -24.58
CA ASN A 2 11.55 -9.83 -24.83
C ASN A 2 10.47 -9.57 -23.76
N SER A 3 9.24 -9.25 -24.19
CA SER A 3 8.13 -8.86 -23.30
C SER A 3 7.85 -9.93 -22.24
N LYS A 4 7.96 -11.21 -22.60
CA LYS A 4 7.78 -12.34 -21.68
C LYS A 4 8.76 -12.31 -20.49
N LYS A 5 10.07 -12.13 -20.78
CA LYS A 5 11.12 -12.03 -19.76
C LYS A 5 10.95 -10.83 -18.84
N TYR A 6 10.42 -9.71 -19.35
CA TYR A 6 10.12 -8.53 -18.54
C TYR A 6 9.02 -8.81 -17.50
N TYR A 7 7.92 -9.46 -17.92
CA TYR A 7 6.81 -9.78 -17.02
C TYR A 7 7.17 -10.85 -15.99
N GLU A 8 7.95 -11.86 -16.37
CA GLU A 8 8.50 -12.86 -15.44
C GLU A 8 9.29 -12.19 -14.31
N LYS A 9 10.25 -11.33 -14.67
CA LYS A 9 11.05 -10.58 -13.67
C LYS A 9 10.19 -9.69 -12.78
N LYS A 10 9.17 -9.03 -13.33
CA LYS A 10 8.23 -8.20 -12.55
C LYS A 10 7.41 -9.03 -11.56
N ASN A 11 7.00 -10.23 -11.96
CA ASN A 11 6.26 -11.15 -11.10
C ASN A 11 7.14 -11.73 -9.99
N GLU A 12 8.39 -12.08 -10.28
CA GLU A 12 9.34 -12.53 -9.24
C GLU A 12 9.63 -11.43 -8.21
N ASN A 13 9.87 -10.20 -8.67
CA ASN A 13 10.03 -9.06 -7.78
C ASN A 13 8.82 -8.85 -6.88
N PHE A 14 7.61 -8.99 -7.45
CA PHE A 14 6.37 -8.90 -6.67
C PHE A 14 6.26 -10.03 -5.63
N ILE A 15 6.55 -11.28 -6.01
CA ILE A 15 6.53 -12.43 -5.09
C ILE A 15 7.48 -12.18 -3.92
N ASN A 16 8.73 -11.80 -4.20
CA ASN A 16 9.74 -11.54 -3.17
C ASN A 16 9.32 -10.40 -2.25
N TYR A 17 8.87 -9.27 -2.81
CA TYR A 17 8.34 -8.15 -2.04
C TYR A 17 7.17 -8.56 -1.14
N TRP A 18 6.17 -9.24 -1.70
CA TRP A 18 4.95 -9.59 -0.98
C TRP A 18 5.19 -10.66 0.09
N ASN A 19 6.16 -11.55 -0.12
CA ASN A 19 6.47 -12.64 0.82
C ASN A 19 6.85 -12.10 2.21
N ASP A 20 7.54 -10.97 2.28
CA ASP A 20 7.87 -10.33 3.56
C ASP A 20 6.72 -9.48 4.10
N LYS A 21 6.02 -8.74 3.23
CA LYS A 21 4.94 -7.83 3.66
C LYS A 21 3.73 -8.58 4.21
N ARG A 22 3.42 -9.76 3.67
CA ARG A 22 2.26 -10.57 4.12
C ARG A 22 2.40 -11.13 5.53
N LYS A 23 3.62 -11.26 6.06
CA LYS A 23 3.89 -11.80 7.41
C LYS A 23 3.21 -10.98 8.51
N ASN A 24 3.05 -9.67 8.31
CA ASN A 24 2.36 -8.82 9.25
C ASN A 24 1.46 -7.82 8.51
N LYS A 25 0.19 -8.21 8.40
CA LYS A 25 -0.87 -7.43 7.76
C LYS A 25 -1.04 -6.03 8.39
N HIS A 26 -1.04 -5.95 9.71
CA HIS A 26 -1.18 -4.67 10.42
C HIS A 26 -0.03 -3.72 10.08
N LYS A 27 1.21 -4.23 10.14
CA LYS A 27 2.40 -3.46 9.78
C LYS A 27 2.31 -2.96 8.34
N TYR A 28 1.95 -3.82 7.40
CA TYR A 28 1.78 -3.41 6.00
C TYR A 28 0.75 -2.29 5.83
N SER A 29 -0.47 -2.48 6.36
CA SER A 29 -1.55 -1.49 6.20
C SER A 29 -1.23 -0.17 6.89
N PHE A 30 -0.58 -0.21 8.06
CA PHE A 30 -0.13 0.99 8.76
C PHE A 30 0.91 1.76 7.93
N PHE A 31 1.96 1.08 7.44
CA PHE A 31 2.99 1.73 6.63
C PHE A 31 2.43 2.33 5.35
N GLN A 32 1.55 1.63 4.64
CA GLN A 32 0.91 2.16 3.44
C GLN A 32 0.05 3.38 3.75
N ALA A 33 -0.72 3.35 4.84
CA ALA A 33 -1.49 4.49 5.28
C ALA A 33 -0.61 5.68 5.62
N CYS A 34 0.51 5.49 6.32
CA CYS A 34 1.46 6.57 6.59
C CYS A 34 2.05 7.15 5.30
N ILE A 35 2.54 6.30 4.40
CA ILE A 35 3.19 6.70 3.14
C ILE A 35 2.23 7.54 2.28
N PHE A 36 0.95 7.20 2.25
CA PHE A 36 -0.04 7.94 1.49
C PHE A 36 -0.53 9.21 2.22
N ILE A 37 -0.94 9.05 3.48
CA ILE A 37 -1.67 10.09 4.21
C ILE A 37 -0.76 11.23 4.65
N ILE A 38 0.50 10.97 5.01
CA ILE A 38 1.42 12.04 5.43
C ILE A 38 1.61 13.09 4.32
N PRO A 39 2.08 12.76 3.11
CA PRO A 39 2.26 13.75 2.05
C PRO A 39 0.91 14.33 1.58
N PHE A 40 -0.14 13.51 1.49
CA PHE A 40 -1.47 13.97 1.08
C PHE A 40 -2.04 15.01 2.05
N SER A 41 -1.90 14.77 3.36
CA SER A 41 -2.39 15.70 4.38
C SER A 41 -1.57 16.97 4.38
N ILE A 42 -0.24 16.91 4.26
CA ILE A 42 0.60 18.11 4.15
C ILE A 42 0.15 18.95 2.95
N PHE A 43 -0.03 18.33 1.78
CA PHE A 43 -0.50 19.00 0.58
C PHE A 43 -1.86 19.68 0.78
N LEU A 44 -2.85 18.95 1.31
CA LEU A 44 -4.17 19.51 1.61
C LEU A 44 -4.14 20.58 2.69
N GLY A 45 -3.30 20.43 3.71
CA GLY A 45 -3.16 21.38 4.81
C GLY A 45 -2.60 22.71 4.32
N ILE A 46 -1.59 22.67 3.46
CA ILE A 46 -1.02 23.86 2.82
C ILE A 46 -2.08 24.56 1.95
N LEU A 47 -2.82 23.80 1.12
CA LEU A 47 -3.84 24.37 0.24
C LEU A 47 -5.01 25.02 1.00
N ASN A 48 -5.51 24.37 2.06
CA ASN A 48 -6.72 24.82 2.74
C ASN A 48 -6.45 25.81 3.89
N TYR A 49 -5.32 25.67 4.59
CA TYR A 49 -5.09 26.39 5.84
C TYR A 49 -3.77 27.18 5.86
N GLY A 50 -2.92 27.00 4.84
CA GLY A 50 -1.58 27.58 4.78
C GLY A 50 -0.60 26.92 5.76
N LEU A 51 0.70 27.26 5.63
CA LEU A 51 1.78 26.66 6.42
C LEU A 51 1.62 26.85 7.93
N LYS A 52 1.07 27.99 8.38
CA LYS A 52 0.96 28.34 9.81
C LYS A 52 -0.06 27.49 10.58
N ASN A 53 -1.02 26.86 9.91
CA ASN A 53 -2.12 26.13 10.55
C ASN A 53 -2.02 24.60 10.40
N LEU A 54 -0.86 24.09 9.97
CA LEU A 54 -0.59 22.66 9.79
C LEU A 54 -0.65 21.84 11.09
N ILE A 55 -0.63 22.49 12.26
CA ILE A 55 -0.73 21.81 13.58
C ILE A 55 -2.06 22.18 14.27
N SER A 56 -3.01 22.74 13.53
CA SER A 56 -4.33 23.04 14.09
C SER A 56 -5.08 21.76 14.47
N LEU A 57 -5.95 21.85 15.48
CA LEU A 57 -6.77 20.73 15.92
C LEU A 57 -7.69 20.20 14.80
N LYS A 58 -8.13 21.09 13.90
CA LYS A 58 -8.87 20.73 12.68
C LYS A 58 -8.05 19.87 11.72
N PHE A 59 -6.78 20.23 11.52
CA PHE A 59 -5.87 19.45 10.68
C PHE A 59 -5.62 18.06 11.26
N ILE A 60 -5.35 17.98 12.57
CA ILE A 60 -5.10 16.69 13.24
C ILE A 60 -6.32 15.78 13.14
N LEU A 61 -7.53 16.30 13.37
CA LEU A 61 -8.76 15.52 13.20
C LEU A 61 -8.94 15.02 11.77
N LEU A 62 -8.75 15.88 10.76
CA LEU A 62 -8.86 15.50 9.35
C LEU A 62 -7.83 14.43 8.98
N PHE A 63 -6.58 14.60 9.43
CA PHE A 63 -5.50 13.65 9.26
C PHE A 63 -5.86 12.30 9.86
N SER A 64 -6.30 12.27 11.12
CA SER A 64 -6.66 11.03 11.83
C SER A 64 -7.80 10.30 11.15
N ILE A 65 -8.88 10.99 10.77
CA ILE A 65 -10.02 10.37 10.08
C ILE A 65 -9.57 9.79 8.74
N SER A 66 -8.84 10.56 7.94
CA SER A 66 -8.33 10.12 6.64
C SER A 66 -7.37 8.94 6.78
N PHE A 67 -6.53 8.97 7.81
CA PHE A 67 -5.64 7.88 8.17
C PHE A 67 -6.40 6.59 8.47
N PHE A 68 -7.41 6.65 9.34
CA PHE A 68 -8.20 5.47 9.69
C PHE A 68 -8.95 4.90 8.49
N ILE A 69 -9.57 5.76 7.67
CA ILE A 69 -10.28 5.33 6.47
C ILE A 69 -9.31 4.60 5.52
N TYR A 70 -8.15 5.20 5.25
CA TYR A 70 -7.17 4.60 4.34
C TYR A 70 -6.54 3.34 4.93
N TYR A 71 -6.23 3.32 6.24
CA TYR A 71 -5.74 2.13 6.92
C TYR A 71 -6.73 0.97 6.80
N LEU A 72 -8.02 1.21 7.03
CA LEU A 72 -9.07 0.19 6.89
C LEU A 72 -9.20 -0.28 5.44
N PHE A 73 -9.15 0.65 4.48
CA PHE A 73 -9.12 0.32 3.06
C PHE A 73 -7.94 -0.60 2.74
N THR A 74 -6.73 -0.25 3.15
CA THR A 74 -5.54 -1.06 2.89
C THR A 74 -5.64 -2.42 3.59
N TYR A 75 -6.16 -2.44 4.81
CA TYR A 75 -6.28 -3.65 5.62
C TYR A 75 -7.28 -4.65 5.04
N PHE A 76 -8.48 -4.20 4.64
CA PHE A 76 -9.51 -5.12 4.19
C PHE A 76 -9.47 -5.39 2.68
N ILE A 77 -9.16 -4.36 1.88
CA ILE A 77 -9.31 -4.42 0.43
C ILE A 77 -7.95 -4.65 -0.21
N ASP A 78 -7.02 -3.71 -0.05
CA ASP A 78 -5.74 -3.72 -0.78
C ASP A 78 -4.89 -4.96 -0.45
N PHE A 79 -4.79 -5.31 0.84
CA PHE A 79 -4.09 -6.52 1.27
C PHE A 79 -4.69 -7.78 0.64
N ARG A 80 -6.03 -7.86 0.54
CA ARG A 80 -6.72 -9.01 -0.05
C ARG A 80 -6.47 -9.11 -1.55
N ILE A 81 -6.41 -7.98 -2.25
CA ILE A 81 -6.08 -7.93 -3.69
C ILE A 81 -4.66 -8.45 -3.93
N HIS A 82 -3.69 -7.93 -3.17
CA HIS A 82 -2.29 -8.34 -3.26
C HIS A 82 -2.08 -9.82 -2.91
N GLU A 83 -2.74 -10.29 -1.85
CA GLU A 83 -2.69 -11.69 -1.43
C GLU A 83 -3.28 -12.64 -2.48
N LYS A 84 -4.42 -12.29 -3.09
CA LYS A 84 -4.99 -13.06 -4.20
C LYS A 84 -4.03 -13.14 -5.39
N ARG A 85 -3.41 -12.02 -5.77
CA ARG A 85 -2.42 -11.98 -6.85
C ARG A 85 -1.21 -12.85 -6.54
N TYR A 86 -0.69 -12.80 -5.31
CA TYR A 86 0.43 -13.61 -4.88
C TYR A 86 0.12 -15.11 -4.98
N GLN A 87 -1.05 -15.52 -4.49
CA GLN A 87 -1.47 -16.93 -4.57
C GLN A 87 -1.62 -17.40 -6.01
N LYS A 88 -2.14 -16.56 -6.91
CA LYS A 88 -2.24 -16.86 -8.34
C LYS A 88 -0.85 -17.08 -8.96
N LEU A 89 0.08 -16.14 -8.76
CA LEU A 89 1.43 -16.22 -9.31
C LEU A 89 2.23 -17.43 -8.77
N LYS A 90 2.03 -17.78 -7.49
CA LYS A 90 2.68 -18.95 -6.89
C LYS A 90 2.18 -20.27 -7.49
N LYS A 91 0.88 -20.39 -7.75
CA LYS A 91 0.29 -21.56 -8.42
C LYS A 91 0.77 -21.70 -9.85
N GLU A 92 0.82 -20.59 -10.60
CA GLU A 92 1.35 -20.58 -11.96
C GLU A 92 2.79 -21.09 -11.98
N LYS A 93 3.67 -20.59 -11.09
CA LYS A 93 5.07 -21.06 -11.01
C LYS A 93 5.18 -22.57 -10.73
N GLN A 94 4.38 -23.09 -9.79
CA GLN A 94 4.35 -24.53 -9.47
C GLN A 94 3.86 -25.41 -10.63
N HIS A 95 3.03 -24.88 -11.51
CA HIS A 95 2.48 -25.61 -12.65
C HIS A 95 3.42 -25.65 -13.87
N PHE A 96 4.45 -24.79 -13.89
CA PHE A 96 5.50 -24.78 -14.92
C PHE A 96 6.75 -25.60 -14.54
N ASP A 97 6.92 -25.91 -13.25
CA ASP A 97 8.03 -26.72 -12.74
C ASP A 97 7.73 -28.26 -12.76
N HIS A 98 6.58 -28.65 -13.32
CA HIS A 98 6.10 -30.04 -13.46
C HIS A 98 5.95 -30.43 -14.94
#